data_AF-A0A0F9W026-F1
#
_entry.id   AF-A0A0F9W026-F1
#
_cell.length_a   1.000
_cell.length_b   1.000
_cell.length_c   1.000
_cell.angle_alpha   90.00
_cell.angle_beta   90.00
_cell.angle_gamma   90.00
#
_symmetry.space_group_name_H-M   'P 1'
#
loop_
_entity.id
_entity.type
_entity.pdbx_description
1 polymer ?
#
loop_
_entity_poly.entity_id
_entity_poly.type
_entity_poly.pdbx_seq_one_letter_code
_entity_poly.pdbx_strand_id
1 'polypeptide(L)'
;MNRKKIQREKVVPIIDVSVRELCQQPYSNHPKGCPNYGRRLTCPPQAKLWSEICDLGTATWVFWTRFDLGTHRERMKARHPSWSRRQLDCCLYWQGTARKPLREFIQVSLSQVSGLFLTMCPEAMGINVTQTMRKIGIELEWPPEKWTYQVAMGGWLL
;
A
#
# COMPACT_ATOMS: atom_id res chain seq x y z
N MET A 1 -19.52 -7.21 -14.12
CA MET A 1 -18.42 -6.31 -13.69
C MET A 1 -17.44 -7.13 -12.85
N ASN A 2 -16.26 -7.46 -13.38
CA ASN A 2 -15.29 -8.30 -12.67
C ASN A 2 -14.84 -7.59 -11.37
N ARG A 3 -15.36 -8.03 -10.22
CA ARG A 3 -14.87 -7.56 -8.91
C ARG A 3 -13.39 -7.91 -8.87
N LYS A 4 -12.51 -6.90 -8.80
CA LYS A 4 -11.07 -7.14 -8.59
C LYS A 4 -10.95 -7.94 -7.30
N LYS A 5 -10.57 -9.22 -7.41
CA LYS A 5 -10.52 -10.15 -6.28
C LYS A 5 -9.40 -9.71 -5.35
N ILE A 6 -9.76 -9.40 -4.11
CA ILE A 6 -8.79 -9.17 -3.04
C ILE A 6 -8.20 -10.53 -2.70
N GLN A 7 -6.89 -10.58 -2.64
CA GLN A 7 -6.14 -11.73 -2.20
C GLN A 7 -5.68 -11.50 -0.76
N ARG A 8 -5.50 -12.59 -0.02
CA ARG A 8 -5.07 -12.54 1.37
C ARG A 8 -4.23 -13.76 1.71
N GLU A 9 -3.28 -13.58 2.61
CA GLU A 9 -2.40 -14.64 3.11
C GLU A 9 -2.04 -14.34 4.56
N LYS A 10 -1.85 -15.38 5.38
CA LYS A 10 -1.31 -15.23 6.73
C LYS A 10 0.21 -15.04 6.62
N VAL A 11 0.77 -14.07 7.35
CA VAL A 11 2.19 -13.74 7.27
C VAL A 11 2.81 -13.53 8.63
N VAL A 12 4.13 -13.69 8.70
CA VAL A 12 4.96 -13.10 9.74
C VAL A 12 5.50 -11.77 9.17
N PRO A 13 5.01 -10.61 9.63
CA PRO A 13 5.41 -9.32 9.08
C PRO A 13 6.90 -9.09 9.31
N ILE A 14 7.60 -8.55 8.31
CA ILE A 14 8.96 -8.08 8.52
C ILE A 14 8.90 -6.69 9.15
N ILE A 15 9.25 -6.62 10.43
CA ILE A 15 9.37 -5.35 11.15
C ILE A 15 10.76 -4.76 10.87
N ASP A 16 10.76 -3.57 10.30
CA ASP A 16 11.95 -2.81 9.94
C ASP A 16 11.59 -1.33 10.05
N VAL A 17 11.92 -0.72 11.18
CA VAL A 17 11.51 0.66 11.49
C VAL A 17 12.17 1.66 10.52
N SER A 18 13.29 1.30 9.90
CA SER A 18 14.00 2.17 8.94
C SER A 18 13.16 2.50 7.71
N VAL A 19 12.18 1.67 7.34
CA VAL A 19 11.30 1.95 6.19
C VAL A 19 10.44 3.20 6.38
N ARG A 20 10.29 3.69 7.62
CA ARG A 20 9.63 4.98 7.90
C ARG A 20 10.43 6.16 7.33
N GLU A 21 11.73 6.01 7.16
CA GLU A 21 12.62 7.02 6.58
C GLU A 21 12.41 7.21 5.08
N LEU A 22 11.76 6.25 4.40
CA LEU A 22 11.38 6.39 2.98
C LEU A 22 10.50 7.62 2.74
N CYS A 23 9.69 8.01 3.73
CA CYS A 23 8.87 9.23 3.65
C CYS A 23 9.71 10.51 3.64
N GLN A 24 10.97 10.48 4.04
CA GLN A 24 11.88 11.64 4.01
C GLN A 24 12.71 11.67 2.72
N GLN A 25 12.75 10.57 1.97
CA GLN A 25 13.56 10.47 0.76
C GLN A 25 12.96 11.32 -0.39
N PRO A 26 13.78 12.09 -1.12
CA PRO A 26 13.33 12.86 -2.27
C PRO A 26 12.71 11.98 -3.37
N TYR A 27 11.65 12.46 -3.99
CA TYR A 27 11.10 11.88 -5.22
C TYR A 27 10.54 12.96 -6.14
N SER A 28 10.10 12.56 -7.33
CA SER A 28 9.63 13.48 -8.37
C SER A 28 8.63 14.51 -7.84
N ASN A 29 8.92 15.82 -8.03
CA ASN A 29 8.18 16.98 -7.49
C ASN A 29 8.18 17.15 -5.95
N HIS A 30 8.94 16.33 -5.23
CA HIS A 30 9.00 16.31 -3.78
C HIS A 30 10.45 16.18 -3.31
N PRO A 31 11.28 17.23 -3.49
CA PRO A 31 12.72 17.19 -3.18
C PRO A 31 13.02 17.07 -1.69
N LYS A 32 12.02 17.33 -0.81
CA LYS A 32 12.11 17.20 0.65
C LYS A 32 11.36 15.97 1.18
N GLY A 33 11.04 15.02 0.30
CA GLY A 33 10.25 13.84 0.63
C GLY A 33 8.75 14.09 0.71
N CYS A 34 8.04 13.14 1.31
CA CYS A 34 6.59 13.05 1.34
C CYS A 34 5.98 14.29 2.01
N PRO A 35 5.03 14.99 1.37
CA PRO A 35 4.41 16.19 1.93
C PRO A 35 3.54 15.90 3.16
N ASN A 36 3.24 14.63 3.46
CA ASN A 36 2.47 14.22 4.63
C ASN A 36 3.34 13.79 5.83
N TYR A 37 4.66 13.66 5.65
CA TYR A 37 5.56 13.33 6.76
C TYR A 37 5.42 14.36 7.88
N GLY A 38 5.24 13.89 9.11
CA GLY A 38 5.10 14.75 10.27
C GLY A 38 3.73 15.43 10.44
N ARG A 39 2.75 15.20 9.54
CA ARG A 39 1.49 15.97 9.52
C ARG A 39 0.25 15.20 9.95
N ARG A 40 0.23 13.88 9.79
CA ARG A 40 -0.96 13.04 10.03
C ARG A 40 -0.64 11.98 11.07
N LEU A 41 -1.61 11.63 11.91
CA LEU A 41 -1.47 10.53 12.88
C LEU A 41 -1.16 9.18 12.22
N THR A 42 -1.49 9.00 10.94
CA THR A 42 -1.19 7.80 10.16
C THR A 42 0.13 7.85 9.39
N CYS A 43 0.92 8.92 9.56
CA CYS A 43 2.22 9.09 8.91
C CYS A 43 3.34 9.10 9.95
N PRO A 44 4.58 8.73 9.58
CA PRO A 44 5.71 8.88 10.48
C PRO A 44 6.02 10.37 10.78
N PRO A 45 6.59 10.69 11.95
CA PRO A 45 6.86 9.79 13.07
C PRO A 45 5.64 9.54 13.97
N GLN A 46 4.47 10.13 13.69
CA GLN A 46 3.30 10.04 14.57
C GLN A 46 2.61 8.68 14.58
N ALA A 47 2.64 7.96 13.45
CA ALA A 47 2.09 6.62 13.35
C ALA A 47 2.81 5.69 14.33
N LYS A 48 2.06 5.11 15.26
CA LYS A 48 2.54 4.04 16.14
C LYS A 48 3.08 2.87 15.33
N LEU A 49 4.09 2.19 15.85
CA LEU A 49 4.63 0.98 15.25
C LEU A 49 3.60 -0.14 15.31
N TRP A 50 3.69 -1.08 14.37
CA TRP A 50 2.82 -2.26 14.35
C TRP A 50 2.88 -3.04 15.66
N SER A 51 4.08 -3.21 16.22
CA SER A 51 4.31 -3.89 17.50
C SER A 51 3.74 -3.18 18.73
N GLU A 52 3.35 -1.90 18.62
CA GLU A 52 2.72 -1.14 19.71
C GLU A 52 1.18 -1.19 19.66
N ILE A 53 0.61 -1.68 18.56
CA ILE A 53 -0.84 -1.73 18.34
C ILE A 53 -1.34 -3.16 18.29
N CYS A 54 -0.61 -4.05 17.61
CA CYS A 54 -1.07 -5.41 17.34
C CYS A 54 -0.32 -6.45 18.17
N ASP A 55 -1.05 -7.47 18.63
CA ASP A 55 -0.49 -8.64 19.28
C ASP A 55 0.26 -9.51 18.26
N LEU A 56 1.59 -9.52 18.36
CA LEU A 56 2.47 -10.32 17.50
C LEU A 56 2.36 -11.83 17.74
N GLY A 57 1.75 -12.26 18.85
CA GLY A 57 1.40 -13.65 19.12
C GLY A 57 0.18 -14.13 18.33
N THR A 58 -0.63 -13.21 17.81
CA THR A 58 -1.79 -13.53 16.97
C THR A 58 -1.43 -13.59 15.48
N ALA A 59 -2.36 -14.09 14.67
CA ALA A 59 -2.18 -14.13 13.23
C ALA A 59 -2.12 -12.71 12.65
N THR A 60 -1.07 -12.41 11.89
CA THR A 60 -1.04 -11.24 11.00
C THR A 60 -1.44 -11.67 9.59
N TRP A 61 -2.23 -10.83 8.92
CA TRP A 61 -2.70 -11.03 7.56
C TRP A 61 -2.23 -9.90 6.67
N VAL A 62 -1.88 -10.23 5.44
CA VAL A 62 -1.71 -9.25 4.36
C VAL A 62 -2.86 -9.39 3.38
N PHE A 63 -3.37 -8.26 2.92
CA PHE A 63 -4.43 -8.16 1.93
C PHE A 63 -3.93 -7.33 0.77
N TRP A 64 -4.13 -7.78 -0.46
CA TRP A 64 -3.67 -7.01 -1.61
C TRP A 64 -4.58 -7.10 -2.83
N THR A 65 -4.46 -6.08 -3.68
CA THR A 65 -4.99 -6.08 -5.03
C THR A 65 -3.87 -5.78 -6.02
N ARG A 66 -4.01 -6.32 -7.23
CA ARG A 66 -3.13 -6.02 -8.36
C ARG A 66 -3.85 -5.11 -9.35
N PHE A 67 -3.17 -4.07 -9.81
CA PHE A 67 -3.65 -3.14 -10.82
C PHE A 67 -2.73 -3.22 -12.05
N ASP A 68 -3.33 -3.36 -13.23
CA ASP A 68 -2.64 -3.41 -14.51
C ASP A 68 -2.25 -1.99 -14.96
N LEU A 69 -1.05 -1.57 -14.58
CA LEU A 69 -0.51 -0.26 -14.95
C LEU A 69 -0.14 -0.22 -16.45
N GLY A 70 0.36 -1.33 -17.00
CA GLY A 70 0.70 -1.44 -18.42
C GLY A 70 -0.50 -1.17 -19.32
N THR A 71 -1.60 -1.89 -19.11
CA THR A 71 -2.85 -1.69 -19.86
C THR A 71 -3.44 -0.29 -19.61
N HIS A 72 -3.34 0.23 -18.39
CA HIS A 72 -3.76 1.60 -18.10
C HIS A 72 -2.98 2.62 -18.96
N ARG A 73 -1.64 2.46 -19.02
CA ARG A 73 -0.74 3.32 -19.77
C ARG A 73 -1.06 3.30 -21.27
N GLU A 74 -1.21 2.11 -21.87
CA GLU A 74 -1.55 1.99 -23.30
C GLU A 74 -2.89 2.65 -23.62
N ARG A 75 -3.90 2.44 -22.77
CA ARG A 75 -5.18 3.12 -22.92
C ARG A 75 -5.06 4.64 -22.83
N MET A 76 -4.26 5.15 -21.89
CA MET A 76 -4.04 6.60 -21.76
C MET A 76 -3.27 7.16 -22.96
N LYS A 77 -2.29 6.43 -23.49
CA LYS A 77 -1.52 6.81 -24.68
C LYS A 77 -2.39 6.86 -25.93
N ALA A 78 -3.28 5.89 -26.12
CA ALA A 78 -4.24 5.90 -27.23
C ALA A 78 -5.19 7.12 -27.16
N ARG A 79 -5.61 7.52 -25.96
CA ARG A 79 -6.49 8.69 -25.74
C ARG A 79 -5.76 10.02 -25.80
N HIS A 80 -4.48 10.04 -25.44
CA HIS A 80 -3.66 11.24 -25.36
C HIS A 80 -2.28 10.99 -25.98
N PRO A 81 -2.17 10.89 -27.33
CA PRO A 81 -0.94 10.47 -28.00
C PRO A 81 0.26 11.40 -27.77
N SER A 82 0.01 12.67 -27.45
CA SER A 82 1.04 13.68 -27.18
C SER A 82 1.53 13.71 -25.73
N TRP A 83 0.92 12.94 -24.82
CA TRP A 83 1.36 12.91 -23.43
C TRP A 83 2.72 12.25 -23.28
N SER A 84 3.57 12.89 -22.47
CA SER A 84 4.85 12.31 -22.04
C SER A 84 4.63 11.06 -21.20
N ARG A 85 5.67 10.21 -21.11
CA ARG A 85 5.67 9.02 -20.24
C ARG A 85 5.28 9.35 -18.80
N ARG A 86 5.80 10.47 -18.27
CA ARG A 86 5.49 10.98 -16.93
C ARG A 86 4.00 11.27 -16.73
N GLN A 87 3.33 11.84 -17.73
CA GLN A 87 1.90 12.12 -17.66
C GLN A 87 1.09 10.82 -17.71
N LEU A 88 1.50 9.85 -18.54
CA LEU A 88 0.85 8.54 -18.62
C LEU A 88 0.97 7.76 -17.30
N ASP A 89 2.10 7.90 -16.60
CA ASP A 89 2.36 7.21 -15.32
C ASP A 89 1.80 7.95 -14.10
N CYS A 90 1.26 9.17 -14.28
CA CYS A 90 0.81 10.03 -13.19
C CYS A 90 -0.19 9.29 -12.28
N CYS A 91 0.20 9.06 -11.02
CA CYS A 91 -0.57 8.27 -10.07
C CYS A 91 -1.96 8.85 -9.78
N LEU A 92 -2.13 10.17 -9.92
CA LEU A 92 -3.42 10.85 -9.72
C LEU A 92 -4.53 10.29 -10.61
N TYR A 93 -4.20 9.76 -11.79
CA TYR A 93 -5.19 9.26 -12.75
C TYR A 93 -5.67 7.83 -12.48
N TRP A 94 -4.93 7.03 -11.70
CA TRP A 94 -5.24 5.61 -11.51
C TRP A 94 -5.24 5.14 -10.06
N GLN A 95 -4.56 5.84 -9.13
CA GLN A 95 -4.43 5.40 -7.74
C GLN A 95 -5.78 5.24 -7.04
N GLY A 96 -6.76 6.10 -7.33
CA GLY A 96 -8.11 6.02 -6.76
C GLY A 96 -8.81 4.73 -7.18
N THR A 97 -8.71 4.37 -8.46
CA THR A 97 -9.24 3.11 -9.00
C THR A 97 -8.53 1.89 -8.42
N ALA A 98 -7.22 1.97 -8.20
CA ALA A 98 -6.45 0.89 -7.61
C ALA A 98 -6.81 0.66 -6.12
N ARG A 99 -6.97 1.73 -5.34
CA ARG A 99 -7.26 1.70 -3.90
C ARG A 99 -8.70 1.31 -3.57
N LYS A 100 -9.66 1.64 -4.43
CA LYS A 100 -11.10 1.50 -4.16
C LYS A 100 -11.50 0.11 -3.62
N PRO A 101 -11.12 -1.02 -4.24
CA PRO A 101 -11.56 -2.33 -3.75
C PRO A 101 -11.05 -2.64 -2.34
N LEU A 102 -9.78 -2.33 -2.06
CA LEU A 102 -9.17 -2.61 -0.76
C LEU A 102 -9.77 -1.72 0.34
N ARG A 103 -10.07 -0.46 0.02
CA ARG A 103 -10.76 0.45 0.94
C ARG A 103 -12.18 -0.04 1.29
N GLU A 104 -12.95 -0.48 0.31
CA GLU A 104 -14.30 -1.04 0.51
C GLU A 104 -14.25 -2.29 1.39
N PHE A 105 -13.27 -3.17 1.15
CA PHE A 105 -13.08 -4.35 1.98
C PHE A 105 -12.71 -4.04 3.43
N ILE A 106 -11.80 -3.09 3.65
CA ILE A 106 -11.43 -2.67 5.02
C ILE A 106 -12.65 -2.10 5.75
N GLN A 107 -13.42 -1.24 5.08
CA GLN A 107 -14.62 -0.65 5.68
C GLN A 107 -15.63 -1.71 6.13
N VAL A 108 -15.87 -2.73 5.32
CA VAL A 108 -16.78 -3.84 5.67
C VAL A 108 -16.18 -4.74 6.76
N SER A 109 -14.88 -5.03 6.70
CA SER A 109 -14.25 -5.96 7.66
C SER A 109 -14.20 -5.38 9.07
N LEU A 110 -13.89 -4.08 9.20
CA LEU A 110 -13.84 -3.40 10.50
C LEU A 110 -15.21 -3.36 11.20
N SER A 111 -16.32 -3.38 10.46
CA SER A 111 -17.66 -3.42 11.08
C SER A 111 -18.12 -4.83 11.48
N GLN A 112 -17.39 -5.88 11.07
CA GLN A 112 -17.81 -7.27 11.26
C GLN A 112 -16.95 -8.02 12.28
N VAL A 113 -15.71 -7.58 12.51
CA VAL A 113 -14.74 -8.31 13.33
C VAL A 113 -14.24 -7.41 14.45
N SER A 114 -14.69 -7.68 15.68
CA SER A 114 -14.22 -6.97 16.87
C SER A 114 -12.73 -7.23 17.12
N GLY A 115 -12.00 -6.20 17.55
CA GLY A 115 -10.56 -6.27 17.84
C GLY A 115 -9.64 -6.34 16.61
N LEU A 116 -10.20 -6.39 15.40
CA LEU A 116 -9.40 -6.36 14.16
C LEU A 116 -8.90 -4.93 13.88
N PHE A 117 -7.59 -4.80 13.74
CA PHE A 117 -6.95 -3.61 13.21
C PHE A 117 -6.57 -3.82 11.73
N LEU A 118 -6.83 -2.83 10.89
CA LEU A 118 -6.46 -2.82 9.47
C LEU A 118 -5.82 -1.49 9.08
N THR A 119 -4.72 -1.54 8.32
CA THR A 119 -4.01 -0.35 7.82
C THR A 119 -3.64 -0.50 6.35
N MET A 120 -3.78 0.59 5.59
CA MET A 120 -3.24 0.73 4.22
C MET A 120 -1.88 1.44 4.18
N CYS A 121 -1.35 1.83 5.35
CA CYS A 121 -0.04 2.49 5.48
C CYS A 121 0.93 1.67 6.36
N PRO A 122 1.15 0.38 6.08
CA PRO A 122 1.96 -0.48 6.95
C PRO A 122 3.44 -0.02 7.07
N GLU A 123 4.01 0.59 6.02
CA GLU A 123 5.37 1.13 6.08
C GLU A 123 5.50 2.29 7.10
N ALA A 124 4.45 3.10 7.24
CA ALA A 124 4.42 4.15 8.25
C ALA A 124 4.49 3.58 9.68
N MET A 125 4.05 2.34 9.85
CA MET A 125 4.03 1.57 11.09
C MET A 125 5.27 0.66 11.23
N GLY A 126 6.28 0.81 10.37
CA GLY A 126 7.54 0.08 10.46
C GLY A 126 7.50 -1.34 9.88
N ILE A 127 6.57 -1.65 8.98
CA ILE A 127 6.57 -2.93 8.26
C ILE A 127 7.26 -2.76 6.91
N ASN A 128 8.26 -3.60 6.62
CA ASN A 128 8.86 -3.70 5.29
C ASN A 128 7.93 -4.48 4.36
N VAL A 129 7.06 -3.77 3.64
CA VAL A 129 6.06 -4.38 2.75
C VAL A 129 6.71 -5.20 1.65
N THR A 130 7.79 -4.69 1.04
CA THR A 130 8.49 -5.39 -0.04
C THR A 130 9.04 -6.74 0.42
N GLN A 131 9.76 -6.78 1.54
CA GLN A 131 10.28 -8.04 2.07
C GLN A 131 9.16 -8.97 2.58
N THR A 132 8.10 -8.41 3.18
CA THR A 132 6.94 -9.19 3.64
C THR A 132 6.22 -9.86 2.47
N MET A 133 5.98 -9.13 1.38
CA MET A 133 5.34 -9.68 0.17
C MET A 133 6.22 -10.71 -0.53
N ARG A 134 7.55 -10.49 -0.56
CA ARG A 134 8.49 -11.48 -1.10
C ARG A 134 8.41 -12.83 -0.39
N LYS A 135 8.22 -12.85 0.94
CA LYS A 135 8.09 -14.10 1.71
C LYS A 135 6.91 -14.98 1.28
N ILE A 136 5.88 -14.38 0.67
CA ILE A 136 4.71 -15.11 0.13
C ILE A 136 4.78 -15.27 -1.39
N GLY A 137 5.98 -15.12 -1.99
CA GLY A 137 6.20 -15.31 -3.42
C GLY A 137 5.71 -14.16 -4.30
N ILE A 138 5.49 -12.96 -3.73
CA ILE A 138 5.03 -11.79 -4.48
C ILE A 138 6.12 -10.74 -4.52
N GLU A 139 6.75 -10.60 -5.69
CA GLU A 139 7.71 -9.52 -5.97
C GLU A 139 6.97 -8.24 -6.38
N LEU A 140 7.24 -7.15 -5.66
CA LEU A 140 6.69 -5.83 -5.97
C LEU A 140 7.59 -5.09 -6.96
N GLU A 141 7.00 -4.41 -7.94
CA GLU A 141 7.73 -3.60 -8.91
C GLU A 141 8.04 -2.21 -8.34
N TRP A 142 9.33 -1.86 -8.26
CA TRP A 142 9.80 -0.55 -7.82
C TRP A 142 10.91 -0.02 -8.76
N PRO A 143 10.65 1.02 -9.58
CA PRO A 143 9.33 1.61 -9.83
C PRO A 143 8.39 0.64 -10.57
N PRO A 144 7.06 0.84 -10.49
CA PRO A 144 6.11 -0.01 -11.18
C PRO A 144 6.09 0.23 -12.69
N GLU A 145 6.16 -0.85 -13.47
CA GLU A 145 6.20 -0.81 -14.93
C GLU A 145 4.96 -1.44 -15.55
N LYS A 146 4.60 -2.64 -15.09
CA LYS A 146 3.46 -3.42 -15.57
C LYS A 146 2.36 -3.49 -14.51
N TRP A 147 2.76 -3.70 -13.25
CA TRP A 147 1.83 -3.97 -12.16
C TRP A 147 2.05 -3.02 -11.00
N THR A 148 0.94 -2.52 -10.43
CA THR A 148 0.97 -1.86 -9.13
C THR A 148 0.17 -2.68 -8.13
N TYR A 149 0.66 -2.75 -6.91
CA TYR A 149 0.01 -3.47 -5.82
C TYR A 149 -0.51 -2.45 -4.81
N GLN A 150 -1.75 -2.63 -4.36
CA GLN A 150 -2.22 -1.97 -3.15
C GLN A 150 -2.20 -3.01 -2.04
N VAL A 151 -1.52 -2.70 -0.94
CA VAL A 151 -1.30 -3.63 0.17
C VAL A 151 -1.88 -3.03 1.43
N ALA A 152 -2.55 -3.87 2.21
CA ALA A 152 -3.00 -3.56 3.55
C ALA A 152 -2.57 -4.69 4.49
N MET A 153 -2.35 -4.35 5.75
CA MET A 153 -1.99 -5.29 6.81
C MET A 153 -3.13 -5.34 7.83
N GLY A 154 -3.38 -6.53 8.38
CA GLY A 154 -4.37 -6.75 9.43
C GLY A 154 -3.83 -7.62 10.56
N GLY A 155 -4.21 -7.30 11.78
CA GLY A 155 -3.83 -8.01 12.99
C GLY A 155 -4.82 -7.71 14.11
N TRP A 156 -4.73 -8.43 15.21
CA TRP A 156 -5.57 -8.17 16.37
C TRP A 156 -4.89 -7.16 17.29
N LEU A 157 -5.69 -6.27 17.86
CA LEU A 157 -5.22 -5.30 18.85
C LEU A 157 -4.69 -6.03 20.09
N LEU A 158 -3.68 -5.42 20.73
CA LEU A 158 -3.16 -5.79 22.05
C LEU A 158 -4.24 -5.71 23.15
#